data_AF-A0A9P8VSF2-F1
#
_entry.id   AF-A0A9P8VSF2-F1
#
_cell.length_a   1.000
_cell.length_b   1.000
_cell.length_c   1.000
_cell.angle_alpha   90.00
_cell.angle_beta   90.00
_cell.angle_gamma   90.00
#
_symmetry.space_group_name_H-M   'P 1'
#
loop_
_entity.id
_entity.type
_entity.pdbx_description
1 polymer ?
#
loop_
_entity_poly.entity_id
_entity_poly.type
_entity_poly.pdbx_seq_one_letter_code
_entity_poly.pdbx_strand_id
1 'polypeptide(L)'
;MFGFNCFEFILPVLGKVFLAFSVSLMLVVFITLFAAGKALQSAANVLINYTTSSGWPDTVAFFIVINSMNWCFSCLNASTHLVEEIPKLRKNIPKALVWTVIVGLFTSIMMILAIFFNVVDVERNNTIMLIFYSTLNENKAGPSPYVH
;
A
#
# COMPACT_ATOMS: atom_id res chain seq x y z
N MET A 1 -14.38 -36.81 15.27
CA MET A 1 -12.95 -36.49 15.01
C MET A 1 -12.65 -36.08 13.55
N PHE A 2 -13.67 -35.78 12.72
CA PHE A 2 -13.47 -35.37 11.31
C PHE A 2 -13.48 -33.83 11.09
N GLY A 3 -14.06 -33.05 12.01
CA GLY A 3 -14.19 -31.60 11.86
C GLY A 3 -12.89 -30.80 12.09
N PHE A 4 -12.02 -31.26 12.99
CA PHE A 4 -10.74 -30.60 13.31
C PHE A 4 -9.72 -30.73 12.17
N ASN A 5 -9.72 -31.84 11.43
CA ASN A 5 -8.78 -32.11 10.34
C ASN A 5 -9.03 -31.21 9.10
N CYS A 6 -10.26 -30.71 8.91
CA CYS A 6 -10.55 -29.75 7.83
C CYS A 6 -9.97 -28.36 8.10
N PHE A 7 -9.91 -27.93 9.38
CA PHE A 7 -9.41 -26.59 9.72
C PHE A 7 -7.91 -26.46 9.47
N GLU A 8 -7.11 -27.49 9.74
CA GLU A 8 -5.65 -27.49 9.48
C GLU A 8 -5.30 -27.41 7.99
N PHE A 9 -6.14 -27.96 7.10
CA PHE A 9 -5.87 -27.89 5.65
C PHE A 9 -6.45 -26.61 5.01
N ILE A 10 -7.55 -26.07 5.54
CA ILE A 10 -8.18 -24.85 5.04
C ILE A 10 -7.40 -23.60 5.43
N LEU A 11 -6.82 -23.54 6.64
CA LEU A 11 -6.03 -22.40 7.11
C LEU A 11 -4.91 -21.97 6.13
N PRO A 12 -4.01 -22.88 5.69
CA PRO A 12 -2.92 -22.52 4.79
C PRO A 12 -3.39 -22.20 3.37
N VAL A 13 -4.48 -22.81 2.90
CA VAL A 13 -5.04 -22.52 1.58
C VAL A 13 -5.68 -21.13 1.58
N LEU A 14 -6.44 -20.80 2.61
CA LEU A 14 -7.10 -19.50 2.75
C LEU A 14 -6.07 -18.37 2.86
N GLY A 15 -5.00 -18.56 3.65
CA GLY A 15 -3.88 -17.61 3.73
C GLY A 15 -3.20 -17.36 2.38
N LYS A 16 -2.96 -18.43 1.59
CA LYS A 16 -2.40 -18.31 0.23
C LYS A 16 -3.34 -17.58 -0.73
N VAL A 17 -4.65 -17.85 -0.66
CA VAL A 17 -5.65 -17.19 -1.50
C VAL A 17 -5.74 -15.70 -1.17
N PHE A 18 -5.81 -15.33 0.11
CA PHE A 18 -5.84 -13.93 0.51
C PHE A 18 -4.56 -13.18 0.12
N LEU A 19 -3.40 -13.81 0.24
CA LEU A 19 -2.14 -13.22 -0.19
C LEU A 19 -2.11 -13.02 -1.70
N ALA A 20 -2.48 -14.04 -2.48
CA ALA A 20 -2.54 -13.94 -3.94
C ALA A 20 -3.54 -12.87 -4.40
N PHE A 21 -4.71 -12.80 -3.76
CA PHE A 21 -5.73 -11.78 -4.02
C PHE A 21 -5.24 -10.37 -3.67
N SER A 22 -4.57 -10.20 -2.53
CA SER A 22 -4.05 -8.88 -2.12
C SER A 22 -2.97 -8.39 -3.09
N VAL A 23 -2.05 -9.27 -3.50
CA VAL A 23 -1.00 -8.94 -4.48
C VAL A 23 -1.61 -8.63 -5.85
N SER A 24 -2.60 -9.41 -6.30
CA SER A 24 -3.26 -9.16 -7.59
C SER A 24 -4.01 -7.83 -7.59
N LEU A 25 -4.76 -7.51 -6.53
CA LEU A 25 -5.43 -6.21 -6.39
C LEU A 25 -4.44 -5.06 -6.43
N MET A 26 -3.33 -5.16 -5.70
CA MET A 26 -2.29 -4.14 -5.74
C MET A 26 -1.76 -3.92 -7.16
N LEU A 27 -1.47 -5.00 -7.89
CA LEU A 27 -0.98 -4.90 -9.27
C LEU A 27 -2.03 -4.28 -10.19
N VAL A 28 -3.30 -4.66 -10.06
CA VAL A 28 -4.40 -4.08 -10.84
C VAL A 28 -4.49 -2.58 -10.57
N VAL A 29 -4.45 -2.16 -9.31
CA VAL A 29 -4.52 -0.74 -8.92
C VAL A 29 -3.31 0.04 -9.45
N PHE A 30 -2.11 -0.52 -9.32
CA PHE A 30 -0.88 0.07 -9.84
C PHE A 30 -0.94 0.27 -11.37
N ILE A 31 -1.30 -0.78 -12.12
CA ILE A 31 -1.45 -0.70 -13.57
C ILE A 31 -2.55 0.29 -13.96
N THR A 32 -3.66 0.31 -13.24
CA THR A 32 -4.78 1.22 -13.51
C THR A 32 -4.36 2.68 -13.36
N LEU A 33 -3.60 3.03 -12.31
CA LEU A 33 -3.10 4.40 -12.12
C LEU A 33 -2.14 4.81 -13.22
N PHE A 34 -1.19 3.94 -13.60
CA PHE A 34 -0.24 4.24 -14.68
C PHE A 34 -0.90 4.29 -16.06
N ALA A 35 -1.89 3.45 -16.32
CA ALA A 35 -2.63 3.46 -17.58
C ALA A 35 -3.63 4.64 -17.67
N ALA A 36 -3.97 5.26 -16.55
CA ALA A 36 -4.94 6.36 -16.50
C ALA A 36 -4.36 7.76 -16.29
N GLY A 37 -3.14 7.87 -15.79
CA GLY A 37 -2.44 9.15 -15.69
C GLY A 37 -2.09 9.70 -17.08
N LYS A 38 -2.84 10.70 -17.57
CA LYS A 38 -2.51 11.43 -18.80
C LYS A 38 -1.43 12.49 -18.58
N ALA A 39 -1.31 13.03 -17.37
CA ALA A 39 -0.32 14.02 -16.98
C ALA A 39 0.43 13.56 -15.71
N LEU A 40 1.53 12.83 -15.90
CA LEU A 40 2.38 12.42 -14.79
C LEU A 40 3.26 13.60 -14.35
N GLN A 41 3.34 13.83 -13.04
CA GLN A 41 4.23 14.85 -12.47
C GLN A 41 5.70 14.52 -12.73
N SER A 42 6.54 15.55 -12.86
CA SER A 42 7.99 15.35 -12.99
C SER A 42 8.57 14.71 -11.73
N ALA A 43 9.47 13.74 -11.89
CA ALA A 43 10.11 13.02 -10.78
C ALA A 43 10.81 13.95 -9.78
N ALA A 44 11.33 15.09 -10.25
CA ALA A 44 11.93 16.10 -9.39
C ALA A 44 10.89 16.74 -8.47
N ASN A 45 9.70 17.03 -8.98
CA ASN A 45 8.63 17.65 -8.19
C ASN A 45 8.10 16.69 -7.12
N VAL A 46 7.95 15.41 -7.48
CA VAL A 46 7.43 14.34 -6.61
C VAL A 46 8.37 14.00 -5.45
N LEU A 47 9.68 14.03 -5.67
CA LEU A 47 10.66 13.58 -4.66
C LEU A 47 11.24 14.72 -3.81
N ILE A 48 11.18 15.97 -4.31
CA ILE A 48 11.85 17.13 -3.68
C ILE A 48 10.85 18.04 -2.98
N ASN A 49 9.65 18.23 -3.54
CA ASN A 49 8.68 19.17 -2.99
C ASN A 49 7.73 18.48 -2.03
N TYR A 50 7.98 18.67 -0.73
CA TYR A 50 7.05 18.31 0.34
C TYR A 50 6.42 19.59 0.90
N THR A 51 5.10 19.66 0.92
CA THR A 51 4.35 20.79 1.49
C THR A 51 3.35 20.26 2.51
N THR A 52 3.41 20.75 3.73
CA THR A 52 2.53 20.32 4.82
C THR A 52 1.30 21.22 4.92
N SER A 53 0.14 20.72 4.52
CA SER A 53 -1.15 21.43 4.69
C SER A 53 -1.78 21.27 6.08
N SER A 54 -1.11 20.61 7.03
CA SER A 54 -1.64 20.26 8.35
C SER A 54 -1.60 21.41 9.37
N GLY A 55 -0.89 22.50 9.08
CA GLY A 55 -0.70 23.65 9.98
C GLY A 55 0.32 23.43 11.11
N TRP A 56 0.92 22.25 11.20
CA TRP A 56 1.98 21.93 12.16
C TRP A 56 3.37 22.21 11.57
N PRO A 57 4.39 22.47 12.41
CA PRO A 57 5.77 22.54 11.95
C PRO A 57 6.17 21.24 11.24
N ASP A 58 6.93 21.35 10.14
CA ASP A 58 7.32 20.23 9.27
C ASP A 58 7.85 19.00 10.04
N THR A 59 8.67 19.23 11.06
CA THR A 59 9.23 18.16 11.90
C THR A 59 8.16 17.38 12.65
N VAL A 60 7.13 18.05 13.15
CA VAL A 60 6.02 17.41 13.88
C VAL A 60 5.16 16.63 12.89
N ALA A 61 4.86 17.20 11.73
CA ALA A 61 4.14 16.50 10.66
C ALA A 61 4.88 15.23 10.22
N PHE A 62 6.20 15.30 10.08
CA PHE A 62 7.05 14.15 9.75
C PHE A 62 6.95 13.02 10.79
N PHE A 63 7.04 13.34 12.09
CA PHE A 63 6.90 12.33 13.14
C PHE A 63 5.50 11.70 13.20
N ILE A 64 4.45 12.47 12.92
CA ILE A 64 3.07 11.96 12.83
C ILE A 64 2.96 10.91 11.72
N VAL A 65 3.52 11.19 10.53
CA VAL A 65 3.52 10.24 9.42
C VAL A 65 4.28 8.96 9.78
N ILE A 66 5.46 9.07 10.39
CA ILE A 66 6.23 7.90 10.85
C ILE A 66 5.44 7.08 11.87
N ASN A 67 4.73 7.73 12.80
CA ASN A 67 3.93 7.03 13.80
C ASN A 67 2.80 6.21 13.15
N SER A 68 2.14 6.75 12.12
CA SER A 68 1.14 5.98 11.34
C SER A 68 1.74 4.75 10.67
N MET A 69 3.00 4.81 10.22
CA MET A 69 3.69 3.66 9.62
C MET A 69 3.99 2.54 10.64
N ASN A 70 4.07 2.85 11.95
CA ASN A 70 4.27 1.83 12.99
C ASN A 70 3.12 0.80 13.03
N TRP A 71 1.88 1.25 12.78
CA TRP A 71 0.71 0.38 12.75
C TRP A 71 0.81 -0.75 11.72
N CYS A 72 1.59 -0.58 10.65
CA CYS A 72 1.85 -1.63 9.67
C CYS A 72 2.58 -2.85 10.26
N PHE A 73 3.30 -2.69 11.38
CA PHE A 73 4.00 -3.79 12.06
C PHE A 73 3.13 -4.55 13.06
N SER A 74 1.89 -4.10 13.30
CA SER A 74 0.95 -4.80 14.21
C SER A 74 0.71 -6.26 13.81
N CYS A 75 0.69 -6.55 12.50
CA CYS A 75 0.50 -7.91 11.95
C CYS A 75 1.67 -8.86 12.29
N LEU A 76 2.87 -8.33 12.55
CA LEU A 76 4.02 -9.15 12.93
C LEU A 76 3.82 -9.79 14.31
N ASN A 77 3.22 -9.06 15.25
CA ASN A 77 2.92 -9.59 16.58
C ASN A 77 1.95 -10.78 16.51
N ALA A 78 0.90 -10.67 15.70
CA ALA A 78 -0.07 -11.77 15.49
C ALA A 78 0.61 -13.05 14.95
N SER A 79 1.61 -12.91 14.08
CA SER A 79 2.36 -14.04 13.52
C SER A 79 3.21 -14.77 14.57
N THR A 80 3.65 -14.08 15.63
CA THR A 80 4.39 -14.72 16.73
C THR A 80 3.52 -15.57 17.64
N HIS A 81 2.19 -15.33 17.65
CA HIS A 81 1.24 -16.18 18.39
C HIS A 81 0.93 -17.49 17.67
N LEU A 82 1.16 -17.57 16.35
CA LEU A 82 0.96 -18.77 15.54
C LEU A 82 2.19 -19.71 15.55
N VAL A 83 3.00 -19.61 16.59
CA VAL A 83 4.29 -20.27 16.66
C VAL A 83 4.16 -21.79 16.70
N GLU A 84 3.13 -22.31 17.35
CA GLU A 84 2.93 -23.74 17.61
C GLU A 84 2.78 -24.57 16.32
N GLU A 85 2.38 -23.94 15.21
CA GLU A 85 2.17 -24.57 13.91
C GLU A 85 3.44 -24.59 13.02
N ILE A 86 4.52 -23.90 13.43
CA ILE A 86 5.70 -23.70 12.59
C ILE A 86 6.79 -24.75 12.91
N PRO A 87 7.14 -25.65 11.96
CA PRO A 87 8.25 -26.58 12.17
C PRO A 87 9.57 -25.79 12.26
N LYS A 88 10.42 -26.09 13.26
CA LYS A 88 11.73 -25.43 13.51
C LYS A 88 11.63 -23.92 13.79
N LEU A 89 10.87 -23.58 14.82
CA LEU A 89 10.71 -22.25 15.45
C LEU A 89 11.94 -21.32 15.36
N ARG A 90 13.09 -21.75 15.91
CA ARG A 90 14.28 -20.91 16.11
C ARG A 90 14.85 -20.30 14.82
N LYS A 91 14.61 -20.92 13.67
CA LYS A 91 15.13 -20.46 12.36
C LYS A 91 14.05 -19.91 11.44
N ASN A 92 12.82 -20.40 11.54
CA ASN A 92 11.79 -20.11 10.56
C ASN A 92 10.97 -18.85 10.91
N ILE A 93 10.75 -18.56 12.19
CA ILE A 93 10.02 -17.35 12.62
C ILE A 93 10.79 -16.07 12.22
N PRO A 94 12.10 -15.92 12.51
CA PRO A 94 12.80 -14.68 12.19
C PRO A 94 12.88 -14.44 10.68
N LYS A 95 13.04 -15.52 9.90
CA LYS A 95 13.03 -15.44 8.44
C LYS A 95 11.67 -15.02 7.90
N ALA A 96 10.58 -15.59 8.41
CA ALA A 96 9.23 -15.25 8.00
C ALA A 96 8.94 -13.77 8.28
N LEU A 97 9.28 -13.27 9.48
CA LEU A 97 9.11 -11.86 9.85
C LEU A 97 9.88 -10.91 8.91
N VAL A 98 11.14 -11.23 8.60
CA VAL A 98 11.95 -10.42 7.67
C VAL A 98 11.35 -10.42 6.26
N TRP A 99 10.88 -11.57 5.77
CA TRP A 99 10.20 -11.63 4.47
C TRP A 99 8.93 -10.80 4.43
N THR A 100 8.12 -10.81 5.49
CA THR A 100 6.90 -9.98 5.58
C THR A 100 7.23 -8.49 5.50
N VAL A 101 8.29 -8.03 6.18
CA VAL A 101 8.73 -6.63 6.12
C VAL A 101 9.25 -6.26 4.73
N ILE A 102 10.07 -7.12 4.11
CA ILE A 102 10.62 -6.87 2.77
C ILE A 102 9.49 -6.76 1.74
N VAL A 103 8.55 -7.70 1.75
CA VAL A 103 7.40 -7.69 0.83
C VAL A 103 6.55 -6.44 1.06
N GLY A 104 6.24 -6.10 2.33
CA GLY A 104 5.46 -4.91 2.66
C GLY A 104 6.12 -3.59 2.26
N LEU A 105 7.45 -3.48 2.39
CA LEU A 105 8.21 -2.31 1.94
C LEU A 105 8.16 -2.17 0.42
N PHE A 106 8.40 -3.27 -0.30
CA PHE A 106 8.41 -3.25 -1.76
C PHE A 106 7.05 -2.85 -2.34
N THR A 107 5.97 -3.44 -1.84
CA THR A 107 4.60 -3.13 -2.28
C THR A 107 4.22 -1.68 -1.96
N SER A 108 4.58 -1.18 -0.78
CA SER A 108 4.26 0.19 -0.36
C SER A 108 5.02 1.23 -1.18
N ILE A 109 6.31 1.01 -1.48
CA ILE A 109 7.10 1.92 -2.31
C ILE A 109 6.50 2.02 -3.72
N MET A 110 6.14 0.89 -4.33
CA MET A 110 5.50 0.90 -5.65
C MET A 110 4.20 1.72 -5.64
N MET A 111 3.38 1.57 -4.60
CA MET A 111 2.10 2.27 -4.51
C MET A 111 2.25 3.77 -4.24
N ILE A 112 3.15 4.15 -3.33
CA ILE A 112 3.44 5.55 -3.02
C ILE A 112 3.93 6.29 -4.28
N LEU A 113 4.84 5.67 -5.05
CA LEU A 113 5.31 6.25 -6.30
C LEU A 113 4.15 6.42 -7.29
N ALA A 114 3.33 5.38 -7.50
CA ALA A 114 2.19 5.45 -8.41
C ALA A 114 1.21 6.57 -8.04
N ILE A 115 0.94 6.76 -6.75
CA ILE A 115 0.06 7.83 -6.27
C ILE A 115 0.72 9.19 -6.49
N PHE A 116 1.96 9.40 -6.04
CA PHE A 116 2.59 10.71 -6.15
C PHE A 116 2.77 11.19 -7.61
N PHE A 117 3.02 10.28 -8.54
CA PHE A 117 3.07 10.65 -9.96
C PHE A 117 1.72 11.12 -10.53
N ASN A 118 0.60 10.70 -9.92
CA ASN A 118 -0.76 11.04 -10.36
C ASN A 118 -1.40 12.19 -9.55
N VAL A 119 -0.76 12.66 -8.47
CA VAL A 119 -1.26 13.79 -7.68
C VAL A 119 -0.84 15.10 -8.36
N VAL A 120 -1.75 15.68 -9.12
CA VAL A 120 -1.55 16.98 -9.78
C VAL A 120 -1.88 18.15 -8.84
N ASP A 121 -2.82 17.98 -7.92
CA ASP A 121 -3.30 19.03 -7.02
C ASP A 121 -3.70 18.45 -5.64
N VAL A 122 -2.88 18.72 -4.62
CA VAL A 122 -3.00 18.14 -3.27
C VAL A 122 -4.20 18.71 -2.51
N GLU A 123 -4.57 19.97 -2.78
CA GLU A 123 -5.69 20.63 -2.09
C GLU A 123 -7.04 20.09 -2.57
N ARG A 124 -7.15 19.81 -3.86
CA ARG A 124 -8.37 19.26 -4.48
C ARG A 124 -8.54 17.76 -4.19
N ASN A 125 -7.44 17.01 -4.16
CA ASN A 125 -7.45 15.56 -4.05
C ASN A 125 -6.88 15.09 -2.70
N ASN A 126 -7.54 15.50 -1.61
CA ASN A 126 -7.12 15.21 -0.24
C ASN A 126 -7.28 13.74 0.19
N THR A 127 -7.96 12.91 -0.61
CA THR A 127 -8.28 11.53 -0.30
C THR A 127 -7.90 10.63 -1.48
N ILE A 128 -7.39 9.44 -1.17
CA ILE A 128 -6.98 8.42 -2.15
C ILE A 128 -8.11 8.14 -3.17
N MET A 129 -9.37 8.03 -2.71
CA MET A 129 -10.52 7.82 -3.59
C MET A 129 -10.74 8.95 -4.60
N LEU A 130 -10.47 10.21 -4.23
CA LEU A 130 -10.58 11.36 -5.14
C LEU A 130 -9.44 11.37 -6.16
N ILE A 131 -8.24 10.96 -5.77
CA ILE A 131 -7.13 10.75 -6.69
C ILE A 131 -7.54 9.70 -7.73
N PHE A 132 -8.03 8.53 -7.29
CA PHE A 132 -8.52 7.50 -8.22
C PHE A 132 -9.63 7.99 -9.15
N TYR A 133 -10.63 8.68 -8.59
CA TYR A 133 -11.74 9.20 -9.37
C TYR A 133 -11.29 10.24 -10.41
N SER A 134 -10.44 11.19 -10.02
CA SER A 134 -9.92 12.22 -10.91
C SER A 134 -9.04 11.62 -12.01
N THR A 135 -8.09 10.75 -11.68
CA THR A 135 -7.24 10.05 -12.66
C THR A 135 -8.07 9.20 -13.64
N LEU A 136 -9.10 8.49 -13.17
CA LEU A 136 -9.96 7.69 -14.04
C LEU A 136 -10.89 8.56 -14.92
N ASN A 137 -11.37 9.69 -14.40
CA ASN A 137 -12.26 10.58 -15.13
C ASN A 137 -11.52 11.38 -16.21
N GLU A 138 -10.28 11.81 -15.93
CA GLU A 138 -9.37 12.38 -16.93
C GLU A 138 -9.14 11.42 -18.09
N ASN A 139 -9.15 10.11 -17.82
CA ASN A 139 -8.95 9.10 -18.85
C ASN A 139 -10.15 8.95 -19.79
N LYS A 140 -11.37 9.07 -19.26
CA LYS A 140 -12.64 9.02 -20.04
C LYS A 140 -12.99 10.33 -20.74
N ALA A 141 -12.51 11.46 -20.24
CA ALA A 141 -12.61 12.73 -20.94
C ALA A 141 -11.59 12.77 -22.09
N GLY A 142 -12.07 12.88 -23.33
CA GLY A 142 -11.34 13.66 -24.35
C GLY A 142 -10.99 15.06 -23.78
N PRO A 143 -10.04 15.79 -24.40
CA PRO A 143 -9.30 16.90 -23.77
C PRO A 143 -10.18 17.75 -22.84
N SER A 144 -9.83 17.77 -21.54
CA SER A 144 -10.59 18.50 -20.53
C SER A 144 -10.67 19.98 -20.91
N PRO A 145 -11.86 20.61 -20.94
CA PRO A 145 -12.05 21.97 -21.44
C PRO A 145 -11.66 23.08 -20.45
N TYR A 146 -10.83 22.78 -19.45
CA TYR A 146 -10.49 23.73 -18.39
C TYR A 146 -8.98 23.89 -18.26
N VAL A 147 -8.39 24.42 -19.33
CA VAL A 147 -7.11 25.12 -19.30
C VAL A 147 -7.45 26.61 -19.26
N HIS A 148 -7.52 27.18 -18.06
CA HIS A 148 -7.35 28.62 -17.80
C HIS A 148 -6.84 28.79 -16.36
#